data_AF-A0A844IE04-F1
#
_entry.id   AF-A0A844IE04-F1
#
_cell.length_a   1.000
_cell.length_b   1.000
_cell.length_c   1.000
_cell.angle_alpha   90.00
_cell.angle_beta   90.00
_cell.angle_gamma   90.00
#
_symmetry.space_group_name_H-M   'P 1'
#
loop_
_entity.id
_entity.type
_entity.pdbx_description
1 polymer ?
#
loop_
_entity_poly.entity_id
_entity_poly.type
_entity_poly.pdbx_seq_one_letter_code
_entity_poly.pdbx_strand_id
1 'polypeptide(L)'
;MKNLKDNPDAGFSLIEVVVALLMIFFFTTGALEMFVLSSIFKKKAIQYTTANSLIQQDMEKIKSAADQYSFPKATTAAALNTNTVTLDSTNGLAASTVLFSNDADANNYTTTISGNTITVTPALKTEVPVSTSVFNLTSCNLTSSGSASNGMATYFMNSLSTTATGIDNSPNSDYKTSDGTAYYVVTSATKQVKGQYYWLLRKQDVSTDAPYNILKLNYLVQIGTSSTPNIQTTPTPPYPRTLLPAYTVAKSYTEVIPYASLQCPSQ
;
A
#
# COMPACT_ATOMS: atom_id res chain seq x y z
N MET A 1 -82.34 47.79 -4.74
CA MET A 1 -81.38 46.66 -4.72
C MET A 1 -80.51 46.77 -5.96
N LYS A 2 -79.26 47.24 -5.82
CA LYS A 2 -78.33 47.40 -6.95
C LYS A 2 -77.49 46.13 -7.05
N ASN A 3 -77.74 45.34 -8.09
CA ASN A 3 -76.95 44.17 -8.45
C ASN A 3 -75.51 44.61 -8.76
N LEU A 4 -74.55 44.17 -7.95
CA LEU A 4 -73.14 44.19 -8.31
C LEU A 4 -72.95 43.07 -9.32
N LYS A 5 -72.76 43.45 -10.58
CA LYS A 5 -72.45 42.53 -11.67
C LYS A 5 -70.97 42.18 -11.52
N ASP A 6 -70.67 41.00 -10.97
CA ASP A 6 -69.33 40.43 -11.05
C ASP A 6 -68.98 40.26 -12.52
N ASN A 7 -67.85 40.87 -12.92
CA ASN A 7 -67.26 40.67 -14.23
C ASN A 7 -66.26 39.52 -14.12
N PRO A 8 -66.59 38.31 -14.60
CA PRO A 8 -65.69 37.15 -14.55
C PRO A 8 -64.47 37.26 -15.49
N ASP A 9 -64.34 38.37 -16.22
CA ASP A 9 -63.27 38.63 -17.20
C ASP A 9 -62.24 39.68 -16.71
N ALA A 10 -62.01 39.78 -15.39
CA ALA A 10 -60.89 40.56 -14.88
C ALA A 10 -59.58 39.84 -15.26
N GLY A 11 -58.98 40.24 -16.39
CA GLY A 11 -57.69 39.74 -16.87
C GLY A 11 -56.63 39.78 -15.76
N PHE A 12 -55.71 38.81 -15.78
CA PHE A 12 -54.65 38.61 -14.78
C PHE A 12 -54.10 39.95 -14.29
N SER A 13 -54.26 40.20 -12.99
CA SER A 13 -53.75 41.41 -12.37
C SER A 13 -52.23 41.41 -12.50
N LEU A 14 -51.67 42.52 -12.98
CA LEU A 14 -50.22 42.67 -13.20
C LEU A 14 -49.40 42.30 -11.95
N ILE A 15 -49.95 42.52 -10.75
CA ILE A 15 -49.32 42.14 -9.49
C ILE A 15 -49.21 40.62 -9.29
N GLU A 16 -50.22 39.85 -9.72
CA GLU A 16 -50.23 38.40 -9.60
C GLU A 16 -49.15 37.78 -10.48
N VAL A 17 -49.02 38.31 -11.70
CA VAL A 17 -47.95 37.89 -12.64
C VAL A 17 -46.56 38.21 -12.05
N VAL A 18 -46.38 39.37 -11.41
CA VAL A 18 -45.12 39.74 -10.78
C VAL A 18 -44.80 38.84 -9.58
N VAL A 19 -45.79 38.50 -8.75
CA VAL A 19 -45.62 37.58 -7.61
C VAL A 19 -45.29 36.16 -8.10
N ALA A 20 -45.97 35.68 -9.14
CA ALA A 20 -45.68 34.38 -9.74
C ALA A 20 -44.26 34.35 -10.35
N LEU A 21 -43.84 35.42 -11.02
CA LEU A 21 -42.50 35.53 -11.59
C LEU A 21 -41.42 35.58 -10.48
N LEU A 22 -41.67 36.29 -9.38
CA LEU A 22 -40.79 36.28 -8.21
C LEU A 22 -40.66 34.89 -7.57
N MET A 23 -41.79 34.19 -7.40
CA MET A 23 -41.78 32.81 -6.89
C MET A 23 -40.93 31.90 -7.79
N ILE A 24 -41.18 31.91 -9.11
CA ILE A 24 -40.42 31.11 -10.08
C ILE A 24 -38.93 31.48 -10.02
N PHE A 25 -38.59 32.76 -9.89
CA PHE A 25 -37.20 33.21 -9.80
C PHE A 25 -36.48 32.63 -8.57
N PHE A 26 -37.11 32.68 -7.39
CA PHE A 26 -36.52 32.09 -6.18
C PHE A 26 -36.39 30.56 -6.29
N PHE A 27 -37.43 29.87 -6.79
CA PHE A 27 -37.39 28.42 -6.97
C PHE A 27 -36.33 27.99 -7.98
N THR A 28 -36.22 28.68 -9.12
CA THR A 28 -35.23 28.34 -10.16
C THR A 28 -33.81 28.64 -9.69
N THR A 29 -33.58 29.76 -9.01
CA THR A 29 -32.27 30.10 -8.45
C THR A 29 -31.85 29.09 -7.39
N GLY A 30 -32.73 28.78 -6.43
CA GLY A 30 -32.45 27.78 -5.39
C GLY A 30 -32.20 26.38 -5.95
N ALA A 31 -32.96 25.97 -6.97
CA ALA A 31 -32.76 24.69 -7.64
C ALA A 31 -31.39 24.62 -8.36
N LEU A 32 -30.98 25.70 -9.03
CA LEU A 32 -29.69 25.76 -9.73
C LEU A 32 -28.52 25.63 -8.77
N GLU A 33 -28.57 26.34 -7.63
CA GLU A 33 -27.53 26.27 -6.60
C GLU A 33 -27.43 24.86 -5.99
N MET A 34 -28.57 24.23 -5.68
CA MET A 34 -28.62 22.85 -5.17
C MET A 34 -28.07 21.83 -6.18
N PHE A 35 -28.37 22.01 -7.48
CA PHE A 35 -27.88 21.14 -8.54
C PHE A 35 -26.34 21.19 -8.66
N VAL A 36 -25.77 22.39 -8.58
CA VAL A 36 -24.31 22.59 -8.61
C VAL A 36 -23.66 21.94 -7.39
N LEU A 37 -24.22 22.13 -6.20
CA LEU A 37 -23.68 21.56 -4.97
C LEU A 37 -23.70 20.02 -4.99
N SER A 38 -24.81 19.42 -5.44
CA SER A 38 -24.94 17.96 -5.62
C SER A 38 -23.88 17.41 -6.59
N SER A 39 -23.61 18.13 -7.68
CA SER A 39 -22.59 17.75 -8.66
C SER A 39 -21.18 17.74 -8.07
N ILE A 40 -20.86 18.72 -7.22
CA ILE A 40 -19.57 18.80 -6.51
C ILE A 40 -19.45 17.62 -5.53
N PHE A 41 -20.48 17.35 -4.73
CA PHE A 41 -20.46 16.23 -3.79
C PHE A 41 -20.33 14.88 -4.49
N LYS A 42 -21.04 14.68 -5.61
CA LYS A 42 -20.92 13.48 -6.43
C LYS A 42 -19.49 13.30 -6.94
N LYS A 43 -18.83 14.36 -7.40
CA LYS A 43 -17.43 14.31 -7.84
C LYS A 43 -16.50 13.92 -6.69
N LYS A 44 -16.66 14.56 -5.52
CA LYS A 44 -15.86 14.25 -4.32
C LYS A 44 -16.08 12.81 -3.83
N ALA A 45 -17.32 12.34 -3.79
CA ALA A 45 -17.65 10.97 -3.39
C ALA A 45 -16.98 9.93 -4.31
N ILE A 46 -16.99 10.15 -5.62
CA ILE A 46 -16.29 9.28 -6.59
C ILE A 46 -14.79 9.30 -6.35
N GLN A 47 -14.20 10.47 -6.10
CA GLN A 47 -12.77 10.60 -5.80
C GLN A 47 -12.38 9.78 -4.56
N TYR A 48 -13.10 9.96 -3.45
CA TYR A 48 -12.83 9.22 -2.20
C TYR A 48 -13.06 7.71 -2.35
N THR A 49 -14.15 7.31 -2.99
CA THR A 49 -14.44 5.88 -3.22
C THR A 49 -13.37 5.22 -4.09
N THR A 50 -12.90 5.92 -5.13
CA THR A 50 -11.84 5.41 -6.01
C THR A 50 -10.52 5.30 -5.27
N ALA A 51 -10.15 6.33 -4.50
CA ALA A 51 -8.93 6.34 -3.71
C ALA A 51 -8.91 5.19 -2.67
N ASN A 52 -10.01 5.00 -1.94
CA ASN A 52 -10.12 3.92 -0.96
C ASN A 52 -10.06 2.55 -1.64
N SER A 53 -10.72 2.37 -2.78
CA SER A 53 -10.66 1.11 -3.55
C SER A 53 -9.24 0.79 -4.01
N LEU A 54 -8.46 1.78 -4.44
CA LEU A 54 -7.05 1.59 -4.83
C LEU A 54 -6.19 1.15 -3.64
N ILE A 55 -6.34 1.83 -2.49
CA ILE A 55 -5.61 1.50 -1.27
C ILE A 55 -5.98 0.08 -0.81
N GLN A 56 -7.27 -0.25 -0.75
CA GLN A 56 -7.74 -1.58 -0.34
C GLN A 56 -7.22 -2.68 -1.26
N GLN A 57 -7.27 -2.48 -2.58
CA GLN A 57 -6.76 -3.47 -3.53
C GLN A 57 -5.26 -3.75 -3.34
N ASP A 58 -4.46 -2.71 -3.08
CA ASP A 58 -3.03 -2.90 -2.81
C ASP A 58 -2.79 -3.55 -1.44
N MET A 59 -3.54 -3.16 -0.41
CA MET A 59 -3.46 -3.80 0.91
C MET A 59 -3.80 -5.29 0.85
N GLU A 60 -4.81 -5.70 0.06
CA GLU A 60 -5.14 -7.10 -0.15
C GLU A 60 -4.01 -7.87 -0.85
N LYS A 61 -3.35 -7.25 -1.84
CA LYS A 61 -2.17 -7.84 -2.51
C LYS A 61 -1.01 -8.02 -1.53
N ILE A 62 -0.73 -7.00 -0.71
CA ILE A 62 0.33 -7.09 0.31
C ILE A 62 -0.01 -8.16 1.33
N LYS A 63 -1.26 -8.21 1.80
CA LYS A 63 -1.72 -9.24 2.72
C LYS A 63 -1.51 -10.63 2.13
N SER A 64 -1.94 -10.85 0.89
CA SER A 64 -1.76 -12.13 0.20
C SER A 64 -0.27 -12.48 0.00
N ALA A 65 0.58 -11.50 -0.27
CA ALA A 65 2.02 -11.70 -0.38
C ALA A 65 2.66 -12.01 0.99
N ALA A 66 2.19 -11.35 2.06
CA ALA A 66 2.65 -11.60 3.43
C ALA A 66 2.25 -13.00 3.92
N ASP A 67 1.05 -13.47 3.56
CA ASP A 67 0.56 -14.82 3.89
C ASP A 67 1.42 -15.91 3.22
N GLN A 68 1.99 -15.63 2.04
CA GLN A 68 2.94 -16.53 1.36
C GLN A 68 4.35 -16.48 1.96
N TYR A 69 4.64 -15.48 2.80
CA TYR A 69 5.96 -15.27 3.40
C TYR A 69 6.06 -16.02 4.74
N SER A 70 6.23 -17.33 4.66
CA SER A 70 6.50 -18.21 5.81
C SER A 70 7.94 -18.71 5.82
N PHE A 71 8.44 -19.19 6.97
CA PHE A 71 9.73 -19.87 7.00
C PHE A 71 9.71 -21.14 6.16
N PRO A 72 10.78 -21.39 5.38
CA PRO A 72 10.94 -22.65 4.67
C PRO A 72 10.83 -23.87 5.55
N LYS A 73 10.24 -24.93 5.01
CA LYS A 73 10.05 -26.20 5.68
C LYS A 73 10.74 -27.33 4.93
N ALA A 74 11.29 -28.27 5.68
CA ALA A 74 11.83 -29.50 5.12
C ALA A 74 10.73 -30.29 4.40
N THR A 75 10.93 -30.59 3.12
CA THR A 75 10.01 -31.42 2.31
C THR A 75 10.32 -32.90 2.44
N THR A 76 11.57 -33.22 2.73
CA THR A 76 12.07 -34.57 2.97
C THR A 76 12.70 -34.67 4.35
N ALA A 77 12.57 -35.83 4.99
CA ALA A 77 13.28 -36.08 6.23
C ALA A 77 14.79 -36.18 5.94
N ALA A 78 15.61 -35.48 6.73
CA ALA A 78 17.06 -35.57 6.67
C ALA A 78 17.58 -36.30 7.91
N ALA A 79 18.40 -37.32 7.69
CA ALA A 79 18.95 -38.15 8.77
C ALA A 79 20.09 -37.43 9.52
N LEU A 80 20.41 -37.94 10.70
CA LEU A 80 21.57 -37.53 11.48
C LEU A 80 22.86 -37.63 10.64
N ASN A 81 23.80 -36.70 10.86
CA ASN A 81 25.08 -36.61 10.17
C ASN A 81 24.99 -36.39 8.65
N THR A 82 23.84 -35.95 8.14
CA THR A 82 23.73 -35.49 6.75
C THR A 82 24.01 -33.99 6.66
N ASN A 83 24.46 -33.55 5.48
CA ASN A 83 24.78 -32.14 5.21
C ASN A 83 23.75 -31.46 4.33
N THR A 84 22.69 -32.15 3.89
CA THR A 84 21.75 -31.62 2.88
C THR A 84 20.32 -31.73 3.38
N VAL A 85 19.57 -30.63 3.27
CA VAL A 85 18.13 -30.60 3.57
C VAL A 85 17.41 -29.98 2.38
N THR A 86 16.36 -30.64 1.89
CA THR A 86 15.51 -30.10 0.82
C THR A 86 14.31 -29.38 1.42
N LEU A 87 14.07 -28.16 0.97
CA LEU A 87 13.04 -27.28 1.48
C LEU A 87 11.94 -27.04 0.43
N ASP A 88 10.77 -26.60 0.88
CA ASP A 88 9.67 -26.18 0.00
C ASP A 88 9.97 -24.87 -0.75
N SER A 89 10.78 -24.01 -0.14
CA SER A 89 11.30 -22.76 -0.68
C SER A 89 12.61 -22.42 0.01
N THR A 90 13.37 -21.46 -0.52
CA THR A 90 14.49 -20.82 0.19
C THR A 90 14.26 -19.33 0.39
N ASN A 91 13.02 -18.88 0.18
CA ASN A 91 12.63 -17.49 0.36
C ASN A 91 12.86 -17.06 1.81
N GLY A 92 13.48 -15.89 1.99
CA GLY A 92 13.81 -15.36 3.32
C GLY A 92 15.01 -16.04 4.00
N LEU A 93 15.63 -17.05 3.39
CA LEU A 93 16.91 -17.59 3.86
C LEU A 93 18.06 -16.87 3.15
N ALA A 94 18.98 -16.30 3.94
CA ALA A 94 20.29 -15.93 3.48
C ALA A 94 21.28 -17.09 3.70
N ALA A 95 22.31 -17.18 2.86
CA ALA A 95 23.45 -18.09 3.06
C ALA A 95 24.23 -17.64 4.31
N SER A 96 23.78 -18.13 5.48
CA SER A 96 24.27 -17.71 6.79
C SER A 96 23.92 -18.79 7.82
N THR A 97 23.89 -18.44 9.11
CA THR A 97 23.55 -19.34 10.20
C THR A 97 22.04 -19.59 10.27
N VAL A 98 21.65 -20.86 10.20
CA VAL A 98 20.28 -21.32 10.36
C VAL A 98 20.13 -22.22 11.60
N LEU A 99 18.89 -22.29 12.07
CA LEU A 99 18.39 -23.14 13.14
C LEU A 99 17.22 -23.96 12.60
N PHE A 100 17.04 -25.15 13.14
CA PHE A 100 15.88 -25.98 12.86
C PHE A 100 14.92 -25.95 14.05
N SER A 101 13.62 -25.81 13.78
CA SER A 101 12.56 -25.76 14.81
C SER A 101 12.52 -26.96 15.76
N ASN A 102 13.05 -28.11 15.34
CA ASN A 102 13.05 -29.33 16.15
C ASN A 102 14.36 -29.55 16.91
N ASP A 103 15.36 -28.68 16.72
CA ASP A 103 16.65 -28.81 17.39
C ASP A 103 16.59 -28.16 18.77
N ALA A 104 16.35 -28.98 19.80
CA ALA A 104 16.20 -28.54 21.18
C ALA A 104 17.46 -27.84 21.74
N ASP A 105 18.63 -28.19 21.21
CA ASP A 105 19.91 -27.61 21.62
C ASP A 105 20.28 -26.34 20.83
N ALA A 106 19.39 -25.91 19.91
CA ALA A 106 19.57 -24.73 19.07
C ALA A 106 20.95 -24.67 18.39
N ASN A 107 21.40 -25.80 17.79
CA ASN A 107 22.69 -25.83 17.13
C ASN A 107 22.71 -24.89 15.92
N ASN A 108 23.77 -24.11 15.82
CA ASN A 108 24.00 -23.19 14.70
C ASN A 108 24.58 -23.93 13.49
N TYR A 109 23.90 -23.87 12.35
CA TYR A 109 24.35 -24.46 11.09
C TYR A 109 24.63 -23.36 10.07
N THR A 110 25.84 -23.31 9.52
CA THR A 110 26.13 -22.43 8.37
C THR A 110 25.56 -23.04 7.09
N THR A 111 24.97 -22.23 6.22
CA THR A 111 24.27 -22.72 5.02
C THR A 111 24.80 -22.15 3.72
N THR A 112 24.86 -23.00 2.70
CA THR A 112 24.89 -22.59 1.29
C THR A 112 23.58 -23.04 0.62
N ILE A 113 23.04 -22.18 -0.25
CA ILE A 113 21.73 -22.37 -0.86
C ILE A 113 21.92 -22.66 -2.35
N SER A 114 21.34 -23.77 -2.82
CA SER A 114 21.32 -24.15 -4.24
C SER A 114 19.91 -24.62 -4.63
N GLY A 115 19.16 -23.75 -5.31
CA GLY A 115 17.74 -23.97 -5.56
C GLY A 115 16.98 -24.13 -4.24
N ASN A 116 16.23 -25.21 -4.11
CA ASN A 116 15.46 -25.54 -2.90
C ASN A 116 16.24 -26.37 -1.87
N THR A 117 17.52 -26.66 -2.12
CA THR A 117 18.34 -27.47 -1.22
C THR A 117 19.33 -26.59 -0.48
N ILE A 118 19.42 -26.76 0.83
CA ILE A 118 20.44 -26.14 1.67
C ILE A 118 21.51 -27.18 2.01
N THR A 119 22.77 -26.75 1.94
CA THR A 119 23.90 -27.53 2.48
C THR A 119 24.34 -26.93 3.80
N VAL A 120 24.27 -27.70 4.88
CA VAL A 120 24.61 -27.27 6.25
C VAL A 120 26.03 -27.69 6.63
N THR A 121 26.73 -26.84 7.38
CA THR A 121 28.00 -27.16 8.04
C THR A 121 27.98 -26.60 9.47
N PRO A 122 28.22 -27.41 10.52
CA PRO A 122 28.54 -28.85 10.50
C PRO A 122 27.36 -29.72 10.05
N ALA A 123 27.58 -31.04 9.89
CA ALA A 123 26.51 -31.99 9.58
C ALA A 123 25.43 -31.98 10.68
N LEU A 124 24.20 -32.33 10.31
CA LEU A 124 23.04 -32.32 11.22
C LEU A 124 23.32 -33.14 12.48
N LYS A 125 23.18 -32.52 13.65
CA LYS A 125 23.30 -33.18 14.95
C LYS A 125 21.98 -33.75 15.47
N THR A 126 20.89 -33.38 14.82
CA THR A 126 19.53 -33.83 15.11
C THR A 126 18.90 -34.21 13.78
N GLU A 127 18.14 -35.31 13.73
CA GLU A 127 17.35 -35.64 12.54
C GLU A 127 16.36 -34.51 12.26
N VAL A 128 16.10 -34.19 11.00
CA VAL A 128 15.15 -33.15 10.59
C VAL A 128 13.95 -33.84 9.95
N PRO A 129 12.83 -34.00 10.66
CA PRO A 129 11.59 -34.52 10.09
C PRO A 129 11.02 -33.62 8.98
N VAL A 130 10.12 -34.18 8.18
CA VAL A 130 9.31 -33.38 7.25
C VAL A 130 8.54 -32.28 8.00
N SER A 131 8.28 -31.17 7.32
CA SER A 131 7.62 -29.97 7.88
C SER A 131 8.37 -29.24 9.00
N THR A 132 9.61 -29.64 9.31
CA THR A 132 10.50 -28.86 10.19
C THR A 132 10.80 -27.50 9.56
N SER A 133 10.48 -26.42 10.27
CA SER A 133 10.79 -25.05 9.83
C SER A 133 12.27 -24.73 10.04
N VAL A 134 12.85 -24.03 9.07
CA VAL A 134 14.23 -23.55 9.08
C VAL A 134 14.24 -22.04 9.25
N PHE A 135 14.94 -21.56 10.26
CA PHE A 135 15.03 -20.15 10.59
C PHE A 135 16.44 -19.66 10.36
N ASN A 136 16.60 -18.42 9.92
CA ASN A 136 17.89 -17.76 9.92
C ASN A 136 17.95 -16.79 11.11
N LEU A 137 19.00 -16.88 11.95
CA LEU A 137 19.13 -16.01 13.13
C LEU A 137 19.09 -14.53 12.75
N THR A 138 19.72 -14.17 11.63
CA THR A 138 19.83 -12.77 11.17
C THR A 138 18.52 -12.25 10.59
N SER A 139 17.60 -13.13 10.18
CA SER A 139 16.30 -12.76 9.62
C SER A 139 15.24 -12.51 10.70
N CYS A 140 15.42 -13.11 11.89
CA CYS A 140 14.49 -13.03 13.02
C CYS A 140 14.75 -11.88 13.99
N ASN A 141 16.02 -11.55 14.26
CA ASN A 141 16.37 -10.52 15.24
C ASN A 141 17.45 -9.60 14.67
N LEU A 142 17.15 -8.31 14.67
CA LEU A 142 18.16 -7.26 14.53
C LEU A 142 18.15 -6.48 15.83
N THR A 143 19.10 -6.77 16.71
CA THR A 143 19.47 -5.83 17.76
C THR A 143 19.87 -4.53 17.06
N SER A 144 19.17 -3.46 17.45
CA SER A 144 19.40 -2.06 17.11
C SER A 144 20.82 -1.77 16.63
N SER A 145 20.92 -1.08 15.48
CA SER A 145 22.08 -0.36 14.91
C SER A 145 23.02 -1.05 13.92
N GLY A 146 22.81 -2.30 13.50
CA GLY A 146 23.77 -3.01 12.64
C GLY A 146 23.43 -3.14 11.16
N SER A 147 22.26 -3.65 10.80
CA SER A 147 21.90 -3.96 9.41
C SER A 147 20.40 -4.24 9.30
N ALA A 148 19.57 -3.19 9.24
CA ALA A 148 18.17 -3.27 8.81
C ALA A 148 17.98 -4.02 7.46
N SER A 149 19.07 -4.25 6.73
CA SER A 149 19.17 -4.88 5.41
C SER A 149 18.75 -6.35 5.33
N ASN A 150 18.71 -7.12 6.43
CA ASN A 150 18.58 -8.59 6.38
C ASN A 150 17.37 -9.18 7.14
N GLY A 151 16.53 -8.36 7.77
CA GLY A 151 15.35 -8.83 8.51
C GLY A 151 14.24 -9.33 7.57
N MET A 152 13.38 -10.25 8.05
CA MET A 152 12.24 -10.77 7.27
C MET A 152 11.32 -9.67 6.73
N ALA A 153 11.07 -8.62 7.51
CA ALA A 153 10.29 -7.47 7.07
C ALA A 153 10.97 -6.68 5.93
N THR A 154 12.29 -6.62 5.91
CA THR A 154 13.07 -5.97 4.84
C THR A 154 13.08 -6.81 3.57
N TYR A 155 13.24 -8.13 3.71
CA TYR A 155 13.11 -9.04 2.58
C TYR A 155 11.71 -9.00 1.97
N PHE A 156 10.68 -8.97 2.81
CA PHE A 156 9.30 -8.79 2.37
C PHE A 156 9.10 -7.42 1.69
N MET A 157 9.60 -6.33 2.29
CA MET A 157 9.57 -5.00 1.67
C MET A 157 10.22 -4.98 0.28
N ASN A 158 11.37 -5.64 0.12
CA ASN A 158 12.08 -5.73 -1.16
C ASN A 158 11.35 -6.62 -2.18
N SER A 159 10.53 -7.58 -1.73
CA SER A 159 9.72 -8.42 -2.62
C SER A 159 8.43 -7.73 -3.07
N LEU A 160 7.94 -6.75 -2.30
CA LEU A 160 6.81 -5.93 -2.70
C LEU A 160 7.18 -5.09 -3.93
N SER A 161 6.53 -5.36 -5.04
CA SER A 161 6.70 -4.60 -6.28
C SER A 161 6.36 -3.12 -6.04
N THR A 162 7.40 -2.30 -5.98
CA THR A 162 7.33 -0.87 -6.26
C THR A 162 8.20 -0.57 -7.46
N THR A 163 7.68 0.21 -8.39
CA THR A 163 8.50 0.69 -9.49
C THR A 163 9.42 1.78 -8.95
N ALA A 164 10.67 1.42 -8.64
CA ALA A 164 11.77 2.40 -8.67
C ALA A 164 12.13 2.76 -10.13
N THR A 165 11.60 2.05 -11.13
CA THR A 165 11.66 2.45 -12.52
C THR A 165 10.67 3.58 -12.77
N GLY A 166 11.19 4.81 -12.70
CA GLY A 166 10.48 5.98 -13.15
C GLY A 166 9.88 5.76 -14.53
N ILE A 167 8.80 6.48 -14.79
CA ILE A 167 8.20 6.62 -16.14
C ILE A 167 9.20 7.23 -17.14
N ASP A 168 10.38 7.61 -16.66
CA ASP A 168 11.62 7.75 -17.43
C ASP A 168 12.71 7.00 -16.67
N ASN A 169 13.58 6.23 -17.34
CA ASN A 169 14.73 5.49 -16.77
C ASN A 169 15.74 6.41 -16.05
N SER A 170 15.35 7.02 -14.93
CA SER A 170 16.13 7.97 -14.16
C SER A 170 16.21 7.48 -12.71
N PRO A 171 17.42 7.37 -12.13
CA PRO A 171 17.67 6.82 -10.79
C PRO A 171 17.21 7.74 -9.63
N ASN A 172 16.22 8.62 -9.87
CA ASN A 172 15.67 9.58 -8.92
C ASN A 172 14.13 9.64 -9.06
N SER A 173 13.48 8.48 -8.90
CA SER A 173 12.07 8.21 -9.24
C SER A 173 11.06 8.49 -8.12
N ASP A 174 11.51 9.12 -7.03
CA ASP A 174 10.69 9.43 -5.86
C ASP A 174 9.80 10.66 -6.11
N TYR A 175 8.60 10.60 -5.55
CA TYR A 175 7.67 11.72 -5.45
C TYR A 175 7.67 12.24 -4.02
N LYS A 176 8.07 13.49 -3.81
CA LYS A 176 8.22 14.05 -2.46
C LYS A 176 7.04 14.92 -2.09
N THR A 177 6.52 14.81 -0.88
CA THR A 177 5.61 15.84 -0.32
C THR A 177 6.39 17.10 0.06
N SER A 178 5.68 18.19 0.39
CA SER A 178 6.29 19.49 0.75
C SER A 178 7.20 19.45 1.99
N ASP A 179 7.01 18.45 2.84
CA ASP A 179 7.84 18.14 4.02
C ASP A 179 9.11 17.32 3.67
N GLY A 180 9.31 16.97 2.40
CA GLY A 180 10.43 16.16 1.93
C GLY A 180 10.22 14.64 1.97
N THR A 181 9.07 14.16 2.44
CA THR A 181 8.78 12.72 2.52
C THR A 181 8.63 12.10 1.13
N ALA A 182 9.43 11.08 0.81
CA ALA A 182 9.42 10.39 -0.48
C ALA A 182 8.38 9.26 -0.55
N TYR A 183 7.68 9.17 -1.68
CA TYR A 183 6.74 8.12 -2.04
C TYR A 183 7.06 7.54 -3.42
N TYR A 184 6.72 6.27 -3.62
CA TYR A 184 6.96 5.53 -4.87
C TYR A 184 5.64 5.13 -5.53
N VAL A 185 5.62 5.07 -6.86
CA VAL A 185 4.43 4.64 -7.59
C VAL A 185 4.28 3.12 -7.50
N VAL A 186 3.05 2.67 -7.24
CA VAL A 186 2.70 1.24 -7.29
C VAL A 186 2.35 0.87 -8.74
N THR A 187 3.10 -0.08 -9.33
CA THR A 187 3.22 -0.40 -10.77
C THR A 187 1.93 -0.81 -11.48
N SER A 188 0.82 -0.95 -10.77
CA SER A 188 -0.46 -1.43 -11.31
C SER A 188 -1.68 -0.78 -10.66
N ALA A 189 -1.49 0.37 -10.01
CA ALA A 189 -2.53 1.02 -9.22
C ALA A 189 -2.91 2.40 -9.77
N THR A 190 -2.70 2.63 -11.07
CA THR A 190 -3.30 3.75 -11.77
C THR A 190 -4.70 3.37 -12.24
N LYS A 191 -5.68 4.21 -11.92
CA LYS A 191 -7.07 3.98 -12.34
C LYS A 191 -7.63 5.24 -12.95
N GLN A 192 -8.27 5.09 -14.11
CA GLN A 192 -8.99 6.18 -14.75
C GLN A 192 -10.48 6.07 -14.40
N VAL A 193 -11.06 7.14 -13.88
CA VAL A 193 -12.50 7.22 -13.62
C VAL A 193 -13.01 8.55 -14.17
N LYS A 194 -13.92 8.49 -15.15
CA LYS A 194 -14.51 9.67 -15.83
C LYS A 194 -13.45 10.64 -16.36
N GLY A 195 -12.42 10.12 -17.03
CA GLY A 195 -11.33 10.92 -17.61
C GLY A 195 -10.27 11.38 -16.60
N GLN A 196 -10.47 11.21 -15.29
CA GLN A 196 -9.48 11.55 -14.27
C GLN A 196 -8.62 10.34 -13.91
N TYR A 197 -7.30 10.52 -13.91
CA TYR A 197 -6.35 9.51 -13.45
C TYR A 197 -6.04 9.67 -11.96
N TYR A 198 -6.06 8.55 -11.25
CA TYR A 198 -5.70 8.43 -9.84
C TYR A 198 -4.47 7.56 -9.74
N TRP A 199 -3.44 8.06 -9.06
CA TRP A 199 -2.16 7.42 -8.84
C TRP A 199 -2.06 7.00 -7.38
N LEU A 200 -1.84 5.71 -7.13
CA LEU A 200 -1.48 5.23 -5.81
C LEU A 200 0.04 5.32 -5.64
N LEU A 201 0.44 6.05 -4.61
CA LEU A 201 1.82 6.14 -4.16
C LEU A 201 1.94 5.49 -2.78
N ARG A 202 3.07 4.82 -2.54
CA ARG A 202 3.36 4.12 -1.30
C ARG A 202 4.78 4.44 -0.85
N LYS A 203 4.93 4.78 0.43
CA LYS A 203 6.21 4.79 1.13
C LYS A 203 6.25 3.57 2.03
N GLN A 204 7.37 2.87 2.00
CA GLN A 204 7.60 1.66 2.78
C GLN A 204 8.80 1.90 3.69
N ASP A 205 8.62 1.68 4.99
CA ASP A 205 9.69 1.77 5.98
C ASP A 205 9.62 0.54 6.89
N VAL A 206 10.76 0.06 7.38
CA VAL A 206 10.78 -1.01 8.39
C VAL A 206 11.10 -0.39 9.75
N SER A 207 10.20 -0.56 10.72
CA SER A 207 10.47 -0.21 12.12
C SER A 207 11.18 -1.38 12.80
N THR A 208 12.21 -1.08 13.57
CA THR A 208 12.96 -2.05 14.39
C THR A 208 12.49 -2.07 15.84
N ASP A 209 11.23 -1.69 16.10
CA ASP A 209 10.67 -1.70 17.45
C ASP A 209 10.42 -3.16 17.87
N ALA A 210 11.24 -3.65 18.80
CA ALA A 210 11.22 -5.04 19.29
C ALA A 210 9.84 -5.45 19.84
N PRO A 211 9.42 -6.74 19.73
CA PRO A 211 10.24 -7.93 19.46
C PRO A 211 10.28 -8.41 17.99
N TYR A 212 9.63 -7.72 17.05
CA TYR A 212 9.65 -8.08 15.62
C TYR A 212 9.67 -6.84 14.73
N ASN A 213 10.34 -6.93 13.57
CA ASN A 213 10.36 -5.83 12.61
C ASN A 213 8.97 -5.62 11.98
N ILE A 214 8.48 -4.38 12.00
CA ILE A 214 7.16 -4.02 11.47
C ILE A 214 7.34 -3.28 10.15
N LEU A 215 6.68 -3.74 9.08
CA LEU A 215 6.62 -2.99 7.82
C LEU A 215 5.55 -1.91 7.92
N LYS A 216 5.99 -0.65 7.90
CA LYS A 216 5.14 0.54 7.88
C LYS A 216 4.86 0.94 6.44
N LEU A 217 3.59 1.05 6.11
CA LEU A 217 3.13 1.41 4.78
C LEU A 217 2.32 2.70 4.85
N ASN A 218 2.85 3.75 4.24
CA ASN A 218 2.15 5.02 4.09
C ASN A 218 1.66 5.15 2.65
N TYR A 219 0.36 5.31 2.50
CA TYR A 219 -0.31 5.47 1.22
C TYR A 219 -0.71 6.91 0.96
N LEU A 220 -0.59 7.30 -0.30
CA LEU A 220 -1.07 8.57 -0.80
C LEU A 220 -1.74 8.33 -2.16
N VAL A 221 -2.95 8.84 -2.34
CA VAL A 221 -3.62 8.84 -3.64
C VAL A 221 -3.65 10.24 -4.22
N GLN A 222 -3.13 10.38 -5.43
CA GLN A 222 -3.01 11.66 -6.10
C GLN A 222 -3.70 11.67 -7.44
N ILE A 223 -4.31 12.81 -7.76
CA ILE A 223 -4.83 13.06 -9.09
C ILE A 223 -3.66 13.42 -10.02
N GLY A 224 -3.69 12.90 -11.25
CA GLY A 224 -2.67 13.17 -12.26
C GLY A 224 -3.18 13.03 -13.69
N THR A 225 -2.22 12.85 -14.59
CA THR A 225 -2.40 12.56 -16.02
C THR A 225 -2.26 11.05 -16.28
N SER A 226 -2.31 10.64 -17.55
CA SER A 226 -2.05 9.25 -17.96
C SER A 226 -0.62 8.81 -17.71
N SER A 227 0.33 9.75 -17.59
CA SER A 227 1.75 9.45 -17.47
C SER A 227 2.34 9.84 -16.12
N THR A 228 1.78 10.79 -15.37
CA THR A 228 2.36 11.20 -14.07
C THR A 228 1.32 11.72 -13.07
N PRO A 229 1.58 11.59 -11.75
CA PRO A 229 0.88 12.37 -10.72
C PRO A 229 1.08 13.89 -10.94
N ASN A 230 0.14 14.70 -10.46
CA ASN A 230 0.30 16.17 -10.53
C ASN A 230 1.41 16.65 -9.61
N ILE A 231 2.49 17.14 -10.20
CA ILE A 231 3.70 17.58 -9.50
C ILE A 231 4.06 19.02 -9.85
N GLN A 232 4.79 19.66 -8.94
CA GLN A 232 5.56 20.85 -9.23
C GLN A 232 6.98 20.42 -9.62
N THR A 233 7.38 20.73 -10.86
CA THR A 233 8.75 20.55 -11.35
C THR A 233 9.50 21.87 -11.20
N THR A 234 10.60 21.90 -10.44
CA THR A 234 11.52 23.04 -10.45
C THR A 234 12.52 22.91 -11.59
N PRO A 235 12.86 23.99 -12.32
CA PRO A 235 13.66 23.93 -13.55
C PRO A 235 15.16 23.62 -13.35
N THR A 236 15.65 23.50 -12.12
CA THR A 236 17.08 23.26 -11.83
C THR A 236 17.34 21.79 -11.46
N PRO A 237 18.29 21.11 -12.12
CA PRO A 237 18.76 19.79 -11.71
C PRO A 237 19.39 19.78 -10.31
N PRO A 238 19.28 18.70 -9.53
CA PRO A 238 18.40 17.55 -9.75
C PRO A 238 16.94 18.00 -9.65
N TYR A 239 16.04 17.56 -10.55
CA TYR A 239 14.64 17.98 -10.58
C TYR A 239 13.83 17.30 -9.45
N PRO A 240 13.62 17.88 -8.24
CA PRO A 240 12.73 17.29 -7.26
C PRO A 240 11.29 17.31 -7.80
N ARG A 241 10.64 16.15 -7.81
CA ARG A 241 9.22 16.04 -8.11
C ARG A 241 8.43 16.24 -6.81
N THR A 242 7.92 17.45 -6.61
CA THR A 242 7.15 17.77 -5.40
C THR A 242 5.66 17.58 -5.65
N LEU A 243 5.01 16.74 -4.86
CA LEU A 243 3.57 16.49 -4.90
C LEU A 243 2.81 17.72 -4.45
N LEU A 244 1.81 18.11 -5.23
CA LEU A 244 0.94 19.23 -4.91
C LEU A 244 -0.16 18.81 -3.91
N PRO A 245 -0.23 19.38 -2.68
CA PRO A 245 -1.20 18.97 -1.68
C PRO A 245 -2.67 19.09 -2.12
N ALA A 246 -2.97 20.08 -2.96
CA ALA A 246 -4.32 20.32 -3.51
C ALA A 246 -4.88 19.14 -4.35
N TYR A 247 -4.01 18.24 -4.81
CA TYR A 247 -4.37 17.07 -5.63
C TYR A 247 -4.30 15.76 -4.86
N THR A 248 -3.96 15.81 -3.56
CA THR A 248 -4.03 14.64 -2.68
C THR A 248 -5.48 14.38 -2.32
N VAL A 249 -5.97 13.18 -2.65
CA VAL A 249 -7.36 12.77 -2.42
C VAL A 249 -7.49 12.03 -1.10
N ALA A 250 -6.56 11.13 -0.81
CA ALA A 250 -6.58 10.31 0.39
C ALA A 250 -5.16 10.01 0.86
N LYS A 251 -5.03 9.80 2.17
CA LYS A 251 -3.85 9.27 2.84
C LYS A 251 -4.29 8.10 3.72
N SER A 252 -3.47 7.07 3.82
CA SER A 252 -3.71 5.94 4.73
C SER A 252 -2.40 5.45 5.31
N TYR A 253 -2.46 4.87 6.49
CA TYR A 253 -1.34 4.25 7.18
C TYR A 253 -1.75 2.84 7.58
N THR A 254 -0.86 1.89 7.36
CA THR A 254 -1.03 0.52 7.86
C THR A 254 0.31 -0.05 8.25
N GLU A 255 0.27 -0.95 9.23
CA GLU A 255 1.41 -1.74 9.67
C GLU A 255 1.17 -3.19 9.27
N VAL A 256 2.21 -3.85 8.81
CA VAL A 256 2.18 -5.26 8.43
C VAL A 256 3.27 -5.98 9.19
N ILE A 257 2.86 -7.03 9.91
CA ILE A 257 3.77 -7.96 10.57
C ILE A 257 3.72 -9.25 9.73
N PRO A 258 4.80 -9.59 9.01
CA PRO A 258 4.86 -10.84 8.27
C PRO A 258 4.65 -12.03 9.22
N TYR A 259 3.93 -13.07 8.79
CA TYR A 259 3.64 -14.23 9.63
C TYR A 259 4.92 -14.91 10.13
N ALA A 260 5.94 -15.00 9.28
CA ALA A 260 7.26 -15.50 9.67
C ALA A 260 7.87 -14.73 10.86
N SER A 261 7.63 -13.42 11.00
CA SER A 261 8.16 -12.66 12.13
C SER A 261 7.60 -13.12 13.48
N LEU A 262 6.41 -13.73 13.52
CA LEU A 262 5.81 -14.31 14.73
C LEU A 262 6.34 -15.71 15.06
N GLN A 263 6.96 -16.37 14.09
CA GLN A 263 7.52 -17.72 14.24
C GLN A 263 8.98 -17.69 14.70
N CYS A 264 9.54 -16.52 14.92
CA CYS A 264 10.89 -16.37 15.42
C CYS A 264 10.99 -16.90 16.86
N PRO A 265 11.97 -17.78 17.15
CA PRO A 265 12.16 -18.28 18.50
C PRO A 265 12.43 -17.11 19.46
N SER A 266 11.84 -17.16 20.66
CA SER A 266 12.17 -16.24 21.74
C SER A 266 13.65 -16.42 22.09
N GLN A 267 14.45 -15.38 21.86
CA GLN A 267 15.83 -15.34 22.38
C GLN A 267 15.83 -15.00 23.86
#